data_AF-A0A131YZQ8-F1
#
_entry.id   AF-A0A131YZQ8-F1
#
_cell.length_a   1.000
_cell.length_b   1.000
_cell.length_c   1.000
_cell.angle_alpha   90.00
_cell.angle_beta   90.00
_cell.angle_gamma   90.00
#
_symmetry.space_group_name_H-M   'P 1'
#
loop_
_entity.id
_entity.type
_entity.pdbx_description
1 polymer ?
#
loop_
_entity_poly.entity_id
_entity_poly.type
_entity_poly.pdbx_seq_one_letter_code
_entity_poly.pdbx_strand_id
1 'polypeptide(L)'
;MGKDYYKILGISKSANEDDIKKAYRKLALKYHPDKNKTPEAEEKFKEVAEAYEVLSDKKKRDVYDRFGEEGLKGSAGGGGGGGGPNMPGGQSFTYTFHGDPRATFAQFFGTDNPFESFFGFGGGPGGPGGINMFFGGPGGGDDDMDLDGDPFGVPMGGGGGRPGANPFRSQSFTAGARPGSGGKAQGRQDPAIEHDLHVTLEEVLRGCTKKMKISRKVMGPDGRTPKREEKVLTINVKPGWKAGTKITFQREGDQLPGTIPADIVFIIRDKPHPQFKREGADIRYTARVTLKQALCGVTIEVPTLTKGKISLPVKDIIKPTTVKRFPGQGLPYPKDPTKRGDLLVAFDIQFPEHLSESARQILWDTLPPHV
;
A
#
# COMPACT_ATOMS: atom_id res chain seq x y z
N MET A 1 -21.97 7.14 -33.73
CA MET A 1 -22.41 7.15 -32.32
C MET A 1 -21.17 7.28 -31.48
N GLY A 2 -21.11 8.29 -30.61
CA GLY A 2 -19.98 8.45 -29.69
C GLY A 2 -19.89 7.29 -28.69
N LYS A 3 -18.69 7.02 -28.21
CA LYS A 3 -18.38 6.03 -27.18
C LYS A 3 -19.11 6.39 -25.88
N ASP A 4 -19.74 5.39 -25.27
CA ASP A 4 -20.35 5.52 -23.95
C ASP A 4 -19.33 5.12 -22.87
N TYR A 5 -18.64 6.11 -22.30
CA TYR A 5 -17.58 5.91 -21.32
C TYR A 5 -18.09 5.26 -20.02
N TYR A 6 -19.38 5.43 -19.68
CA TYR A 6 -20.00 4.75 -18.54
C TYR A 6 -20.16 3.26 -18.81
N LYS A 7 -20.59 2.89 -20.02
CA LYS A 7 -20.68 1.48 -20.44
C LYS A 7 -19.30 0.84 -20.58
N ILE A 8 -18.30 1.56 -21.09
CA ILE A 8 -16.91 1.07 -21.20
C ILE A 8 -16.35 0.72 -19.81
N LEU A 9 -16.61 1.55 -18.80
CA LEU A 9 -16.22 1.27 -17.42
C LEU A 9 -17.16 0.31 -16.67
N GLY A 10 -18.32 -0.04 -17.25
CA GLY A 10 -19.31 -0.90 -16.62
C GLY A 10 -19.98 -0.28 -15.39
N ILE A 11 -20.18 1.04 -15.40
CA ILE A 11 -20.75 1.81 -14.29
C ILE A 11 -21.99 2.60 -14.72
N SER A 12 -22.81 3.01 -13.76
CA SER A 12 -23.96 3.89 -13.99
C SER A 12 -23.52 5.34 -14.24
N LYS A 13 -24.31 6.11 -14.99
CA LYS A 13 -24.15 7.58 -15.14
C LYS A 13 -24.20 8.33 -13.80
N SER A 14 -24.90 7.75 -12.80
CA SER A 14 -24.97 8.27 -11.44
C SER A 14 -23.78 7.89 -10.55
N ALA A 15 -22.76 7.21 -11.08
CA ALA A 15 -21.61 6.76 -10.29
C ALA A 15 -20.80 7.93 -9.72
N ASN A 16 -20.36 7.77 -8.47
CA ASN A 16 -19.45 8.69 -7.81
C ASN A 16 -18.00 8.50 -8.29
N GLU A 17 -17.10 9.40 -7.90
CA GLU A 17 -15.69 9.38 -8.31
C GLU A 17 -14.95 8.11 -7.84
N ASP A 18 -15.31 7.58 -6.66
CA ASP A 18 -14.69 6.37 -6.13
C ASP A 18 -15.06 5.12 -6.93
N ASP A 19 -16.29 5.04 -7.43
CA ASP A 19 -16.77 3.95 -8.28
C ASP A 19 -16.12 4.00 -9.66
N ILE A 20 -15.89 5.19 -10.21
CA ILE A 20 -15.11 5.41 -11.44
C ILE A 20 -13.66 4.90 -11.25
N LYS A 21 -13.01 5.26 -10.13
CA LYS A 21 -11.65 4.80 -9.80
C LYS A 21 -11.58 3.29 -9.60
N LYS A 22 -12.55 2.69 -8.92
CA LYS A 22 -12.62 1.23 -8.70
C LYS A 22 -12.80 0.47 -10.02
N ALA A 23 -13.71 0.95 -10.88
CA ALA A 23 -13.97 0.36 -12.19
C ALA A 23 -12.74 0.41 -13.09
N TYR A 24 -12.10 1.58 -13.18
CA TYR A 24 -10.84 1.74 -13.93
C TYR A 24 -9.75 0.80 -13.41
N ARG A 25 -9.54 0.74 -12.08
CA ARG A 25 -8.55 -0.17 -11.48
C ARG A 25 -8.77 -1.63 -11.90
N LYS A 26 -10.01 -2.11 -11.85
CA LYS A 26 -10.36 -3.50 -12.19
C LYS A 26 -10.11 -3.80 -13.67
N LEU A 27 -10.53 -2.91 -14.56
CA LEU A 27 -10.44 -3.10 -16.01
C LEU A 27 -9.02 -2.88 -16.54
N ALA A 28 -8.30 -1.89 -16.02
CA ALA A 28 -6.91 -1.62 -16.36
C ALA A 28 -6.00 -2.80 -16.01
N LEU A 29 -6.23 -3.48 -14.88
CA LEU A 29 -5.51 -4.70 -14.53
C LEU A 29 -5.94 -5.94 -15.34
N LYS A 30 -7.18 -5.96 -15.83
CA LYS A 30 -7.72 -7.07 -16.65
C LYS A 30 -7.16 -7.04 -18.08
N TYR A 31 -7.05 -5.86 -18.66
CA TYR A 31 -6.62 -5.66 -20.05
C TYR A 31 -5.17 -5.16 -20.19
N HIS A 32 -4.38 -5.17 -19.11
CA HIS A 32 -2.99 -4.74 -19.17
C HIS A 32 -2.19 -5.58 -20.19
N PRO A 33 -1.35 -4.97 -21.06
CA PRO A 33 -0.59 -5.68 -22.08
C PRO A 33 0.29 -6.82 -21.56
N ASP A 34 0.77 -6.70 -20.31
CA ASP A 34 1.61 -7.74 -19.70
C ASP A 34 0.81 -8.98 -19.25
N LYS A 35 -0.49 -8.81 -18.94
CA LYS A 35 -1.37 -9.89 -18.48
C LYS A 35 -2.16 -10.51 -19.63
N ASN A 36 -2.50 -9.71 -20.64
CA ASN A 36 -3.27 -10.15 -21.81
C ASN A 36 -2.65 -9.59 -23.09
N LYS A 37 -2.00 -10.46 -23.86
CA LYS A 37 -1.27 -10.12 -25.11
C LYS A 37 -2.13 -10.21 -26.37
N THR A 38 -3.45 -10.24 -26.22
CA THR A 38 -4.37 -10.24 -27.38
C THR A 38 -4.53 -8.82 -27.93
N PRO A 39 -4.66 -8.64 -29.25
CA PRO A 39 -4.87 -7.32 -29.86
C PRO A 39 -6.17 -6.65 -29.34
N GLU A 40 -7.21 -7.43 -29.06
CA GLU A 40 -8.47 -6.95 -28.48
C GLU A 40 -8.30 -6.38 -27.05
N ALA A 41 -7.35 -6.88 -26.27
CA ALA A 41 -7.10 -6.37 -24.92
C ALA A 41 -6.40 -5.01 -24.96
N GLU A 42 -5.52 -4.78 -25.93
CA GLU A 42 -4.86 -3.49 -26.11
C GLU A 42 -5.87 -2.40 -26.50
N GLU A 43 -6.83 -2.72 -27.38
CA GLU A 43 -7.91 -1.80 -27.74
C GLU A 43 -8.80 -1.49 -26.53
N LYS A 44 -9.21 -2.50 -25.76
CA LYS A 44 -9.99 -2.28 -24.53
C LYS A 44 -9.22 -1.51 -23.47
N PHE A 45 -7.90 -1.68 -23.37
CA PHE A 45 -7.06 -0.91 -22.46
C PHE A 45 -7.01 0.57 -22.84
N LYS A 46 -6.93 0.87 -24.15
CA LYS A 46 -7.02 2.24 -24.67
C LYS A 46 -8.35 2.89 -24.32
N GLU A 47 -9.45 2.19 -24.56
CA GLU A 47 -10.79 2.71 -24.27
C GLU A 47 -11.04 2.94 -22.76
N VAL A 48 -10.55 2.04 -21.92
CA VAL A 48 -10.67 2.15 -20.46
C VAL A 48 -9.85 3.33 -19.92
N ALA A 49 -8.66 3.59 -20.48
CA ALA A 49 -7.85 4.74 -20.12
C ALA A 49 -8.48 6.07 -20.57
N GLU A 50 -9.03 6.10 -21.79
CA GLU A 50 -9.76 7.26 -22.34
C GLU A 50 -10.99 7.59 -21.47
N ALA A 51 -11.80 6.57 -21.14
CA ALA A 51 -12.99 6.73 -20.31
C ALA A 51 -12.65 7.27 -18.91
N TYR A 52 -11.57 6.77 -18.29
CA TYR A 52 -11.16 7.24 -16.98
C TYR A 52 -10.67 8.69 -17.00
N GLU A 53 -9.89 9.08 -18.01
CA GLU A 53 -9.37 10.45 -18.09
C GLU A 53 -10.48 11.50 -18.24
N VAL A 54 -11.53 11.17 -19.00
CA VAL A 54 -12.70 12.03 -19.18
C VAL A 54 -13.57 12.05 -17.91
N LEU A 55 -13.86 10.89 -17.33
CA LEU A 55 -14.80 10.80 -16.21
C LEU A 55 -14.18 11.15 -14.85
N SER A 56 -12.85 11.13 -14.72
CA SER A 56 -12.15 11.50 -13.48
C SER A 56 -12.02 13.00 -13.26
N ASP A 57 -12.01 13.81 -14.32
CA ASP A 57 -12.01 15.27 -14.22
C ASP A 57 -13.45 15.81 -14.26
N LYS A 58 -13.85 16.53 -13.21
CA LYS A 58 -15.19 17.11 -13.09
C LYS A 58 -15.58 17.99 -14.29
N LYS A 59 -14.64 18.76 -14.84
CA LYS A 59 -14.91 19.64 -16.00
C LYS A 59 -15.08 18.83 -17.28
N LYS A 60 -14.25 17.79 -17.49
CA LYS A 60 -14.36 16.91 -18.67
C LYS A 60 -15.64 16.08 -18.63
N ARG A 61 -15.98 15.56 -17.45
CA ARG A 61 -17.25 14.86 -17.20
C ARG A 61 -18.45 15.74 -17.49
N ASP A 62 -18.46 16.98 -17.01
CA ASP A 62 -19.56 17.92 -17.27
C ASP A 62 -19.73 18.24 -18.77
N VAL A 63 -18.65 18.34 -19.53
CA VAL A 63 -18.69 18.55 -20.98
C VAL A 63 -19.20 17.28 -21.70
N TYR A 64 -18.70 16.11 -21.30
CA TYR A 64 -19.12 14.82 -21.83
C TYR A 64 -20.61 14.55 -21.57
N ASP A 65 -21.09 14.85 -20.36
CA ASP A 65 -22.48 14.62 -19.97
C ASP A 65 -23.46 15.52 -20.73
N ARG A 66 -23.00 16.70 -21.19
CA ARG A 66 -23.81 17.67 -21.94
C ARG A 66 -23.74 17.49 -23.46
N PHE A 67 -22.58 17.12 -23.99
CA PHE A 67 -22.29 17.16 -25.44
C PHE A 67 -21.75 15.85 -26.01
N GLY A 68 -21.58 14.81 -25.18
CA GLY A 68 -21.01 13.52 -25.58
C GLY A 68 -19.53 13.61 -25.98
N GLU A 69 -19.03 12.56 -26.63
CA GLU A 69 -17.65 12.49 -27.13
C GLU A 69 -17.33 13.62 -28.14
N GLU A 70 -18.31 14.03 -28.94
CA GLU A 70 -18.16 15.07 -29.97
C GLU A 70 -17.85 16.45 -29.35
N GLY A 71 -18.39 16.74 -28.16
CA GLY A 71 -18.08 17.96 -27.41
C GLY A 71 -16.67 18.01 -26.84
N LEU A 72 -16.02 16.85 -26.67
CA LEU A 72 -14.62 16.76 -26.24
C LEU A 72 -13.65 16.91 -27.41
N LYS A 73 -14.04 16.46 -28.62
CA LYS A 73 -13.17 16.46 -29.82
C LYS A 73 -13.21 17.76 -30.63
N GLY A 74 -13.94 18.77 -30.18
CA GLY A 74 -14.29 19.99 -30.92
C GLY A 74 -13.16 20.93 -31.38
N SER A 75 -11.87 20.52 -31.35
CA SER A 75 -10.78 21.26 -32.03
C SER A 75 -9.50 20.44 -32.23
N ALA A 76 -9.59 19.18 -32.68
CA ALA A 76 -8.39 18.42 -33.01
C ALA A 76 -8.60 17.48 -34.22
N GLY A 77 -8.50 18.03 -35.44
CA GLY A 77 -8.33 17.23 -36.65
C GLY A 77 -8.72 17.93 -37.96
N GLY A 78 -7.71 18.40 -38.71
CA GLY A 78 -7.83 18.70 -40.15
C GLY A 78 -8.23 20.14 -40.51
N GLY A 79 -7.43 20.79 -41.35
CA GLY A 79 -7.63 22.17 -41.78
C GLY A 79 -8.95 22.42 -42.52
N GLY A 80 -9.39 23.68 -42.47
CA GLY A 80 -10.59 24.18 -43.16
C GLY A 80 -11.49 24.95 -42.19
N GLY A 81 -11.70 26.24 -42.46
CA GLY A 81 -12.46 27.13 -41.60
C GLY A 81 -13.91 26.70 -41.37
N GLY A 82 -14.43 27.04 -40.18
CA GLY A 82 -15.84 26.86 -39.81
C GLY A 82 -16.01 26.96 -38.31
N GLY A 83 -16.77 27.96 -37.85
CA GLY A 83 -16.94 28.32 -36.44
C GLY A 83 -17.55 27.20 -35.58
N GLY A 84 -16.94 26.97 -34.42
CA GLY A 84 -17.51 26.15 -33.35
C GLY A 84 -18.52 26.92 -32.50
N PRO A 85 -19.44 26.22 -31.80
CA PRO A 85 -20.54 26.86 -31.07
C PRO A 85 -20.01 27.67 -29.88
N ASN A 86 -20.45 28.92 -29.82
CA ASN A 86 -20.05 29.90 -28.82
C ASN A 86 -20.62 29.51 -27.44
N MET A 87 -19.79 29.03 -26.52
CA MET A 87 -20.17 28.97 -25.10
C MET A 87 -20.10 30.38 -24.49
N PRO A 88 -21.07 30.81 -23.67
CA PRO A 88 -20.97 32.08 -22.95
C PRO A 88 -19.89 31.93 -21.87
N GLY A 89 -18.70 32.48 -22.09
CA GLY A 89 -17.62 32.45 -21.09
C GLY A 89 -16.17 32.35 -21.59
N GLY A 90 -15.91 32.38 -22.91
CA GLY A 90 -14.58 32.74 -23.44
C GLY A 90 -13.39 31.84 -23.04
N GLN A 91 -13.61 30.54 -22.81
CA GLN A 91 -12.52 29.57 -22.68
C GLN A 91 -12.68 28.46 -23.70
N SER A 92 -11.83 28.47 -24.73
CA SER A 92 -11.71 27.37 -25.69
C SER A 92 -11.19 26.13 -24.98
N PHE A 93 -12.06 25.15 -24.72
CA PHE A 93 -11.67 23.87 -24.15
C PHE A 93 -11.12 22.97 -25.26
N THR A 94 -9.80 22.85 -25.36
CA THR A 94 -9.14 21.92 -26.28
C THR A 94 -8.78 20.66 -25.51
N TYR A 95 -9.45 19.54 -25.79
CA TYR A 95 -9.09 18.23 -25.25
C TYR A 95 -8.44 17.41 -26.37
N THR A 96 -7.17 17.06 -26.15
CA THR A 96 -6.46 16.06 -26.92
C THR A 96 -6.12 14.95 -25.94
N PHE A 97 -6.77 13.79 -26.09
CA PHE A 97 -6.33 12.57 -25.43
C PHE A 97 -4.84 12.40 -25.75
N HIS A 98 -3.98 12.35 -24.73
CA HIS A 98 -2.52 12.26 -24.92
C HIS A 98 -2.09 10.97 -25.62
N GLY A 99 -3.04 10.08 -25.94
CA GLY A 99 -2.83 8.94 -26.82
C GLY A 99 -2.09 7.79 -26.17
N ASP A 100 -1.62 7.97 -24.93
CA ASP A 100 -0.83 6.99 -24.20
C ASP A 100 -1.61 6.45 -22.98
N PRO A 101 -2.26 5.29 -23.13
CA PRO A 101 -2.91 4.58 -22.03
C PRO A 101 -1.95 4.24 -20.89
N ARG A 102 -0.64 4.07 -21.19
CA ARG A 102 0.37 3.74 -20.18
C ARG A 102 0.66 4.93 -19.29
N ALA A 103 0.61 6.16 -19.81
CA ALA A 103 0.75 7.37 -19.01
C ALA A 103 -0.43 7.55 -18.03
N THR A 104 -1.67 7.31 -18.47
CA THR A 104 -2.86 7.33 -17.59
C THR A 104 -2.76 6.25 -16.51
N PHE A 105 -2.24 5.08 -16.88
CA PHE A 105 -2.00 3.98 -15.96
C PHE A 105 -0.91 4.30 -14.93
N ALA A 106 0.24 4.82 -15.36
CA ALA A 106 1.34 5.23 -14.49
C ALA A 106 0.91 6.35 -13.53
N GLN A 107 0.14 7.33 -14.01
CA GLN A 107 -0.41 8.40 -13.18
C GLN A 107 -1.38 7.86 -12.12
N PHE A 108 -2.16 6.83 -12.44
CA PHE A 108 -3.12 6.23 -11.52
C PHE A 108 -2.48 5.28 -10.49
N PHE A 109 -1.54 4.44 -10.93
CA PHE A 109 -0.90 3.42 -10.09
C PHE A 109 0.42 3.87 -9.46
N GLY A 110 0.97 5.01 -9.91
CA GLY A 110 2.27 5.54 -9.45
C GLY A 110 3.49 4.80 -10.01
N THR A 111 3.29 3.72 -10.78
CA THR A 111 4.34 2.92 -11.43
C THR A 111 3.78 2.30 -12.71
N ASP A 112 4.66 1.95 -13.66
CA ASP A 112 4.28 1.29 -14.91
C ASP A 112 3.91 -0.19 -14.71
N ASN A 113 4.24 -0.79 -13.56
CA ASN A 113 4.03 -2.21 -13.24
C ASN A 113 3.53 -2.41 -11.79
N PRO A 114 2.22 -2.21 -11.51
CA PRO A 114 1.63 -2.50 -10.20
C PRO A 114 1.59 -4.00 -9.87
N PHE A 115 1.91 -4.88 -10.83
CA PHE A 115 1.96 -6.33 -10.66
C PHE A 115 3.12 -6.79 -9.76
N GLU A 116 4.24 -6.06 -9.68
CA GLU A 116 5.32 -6.40 -8.73
C GLU A 116 4.89 -6.24 -7.27
N SER A 117 4.01 -5.27 -6.99
CA SER A 117 3.52 -5.00 -5.63
C SER A 117 2.40 -5.94 -5.17
N PHE A 118 1.80 -6.70 -6.10
CA PHE A 118 0.64 -7.57 -5.80
C PHE A 118 0.88 -9.06 -6.09
N PHE A 119 1.79 -9.41 -7.01
CA PHE A 119 2.14 -10.79 -7.38
C PHE A 119 3.61 -11.16 -7.11
N GLY A 120 4.40 -10.27 -6.49
CA GLY A 120 5.73 -10.59 -5.94
C GLY A 120 5.72 -11.53 -4.73
N PHE A 121 4.66 -12.33 -4.55
CA PHE A 121 4.52 -13.36 -3.54
C PHE A 121 4.06 -14.66 -4.22
N GLY A 122 4.99 -15.37 -4.86
CA GLY A 122 4.69 -16.71 -5.41
C GLY A 122 5.66 -17.20 -6.46
N GLY A 123 6.78 -17.79 -6.03
CA GLY A 123 7.72 -18.46 -6.94
C GLY A 123 8.87 -19.20 -6.26
N GLY A 124 8.62 -19.93 -5.18
CA GLY A 124 9.61 -20.81 -4.54
C GLY A 124 8.99 -21.61 -3.38
N PRO A 125 8.92 -22.95 -3.43
CA PRO A 125 8.23 -23.75 -2.43
C PRO A 125 9.13 -24.01 -1.21
N GLY A 126 8.73 -23.53 -0.04
CA GLY A 126 9.29 -23.97 1.25
C GLY A 126 9.56 -22.86 2.25
N GLY A 127 8.65 -22.67 3.22
CA GLY A 127 8.89 -21.81 4.40
C GLY A 127 7.59 -21.51 5.17
N PRO A 128 7.44 -21.92 6.44
CA PRO A 128 6.14 -22.08 7.08
C PRO A 128 5.64 -20.82 7.80
N GLY A 129 4.34 -20.52 7.68
CA GLY A 129 3.66 -19.50 8.49
C GLY A 129 2.68 -18.65 7.70
N GLY A 130 1.54 -19.22 7.33
CA GLY A 130 0.47 -18.52 6.63
C GLY A 130 -0.24 -17.49 7.54
N ILE A 131 -0.68 -16.39 6.94
CA ILE A 131 -1.77 -15.57 7.47
C ILE A 131 -2.85 -15.55 6.40
N ASN A 132 -3.86 -16.38 6.61
CA ASN A 132 -5.17 -16.20 6.02
C ASN A 132 -6.01 -15.32 6.97
N MET A 133 -7.01 -14.67 6.39
CA MET A 133 -8.21 -14.08 6.98
C MET A 133 -8.26 -12.55 7.16
N PHE A 134 -9.13 -11.90 6.38
CA PHE A 134 -10.44 -11.46 6.90
C PHE A 134 -11.46 -11.15 5.77
N PHE A 135 -12.27 -12.14 5.40
CA PHE A 135 -13.72 -11.96 5.26
C PHE A 135 -14.37 -13.30 5.64
N GLY A 136 -14.90 -13.37 6.87
CA GLY A 136 -15.43 -14.58 7.50
C GLY A 136 -16.91 -14.83 7.22
N GLY A 137 -17.34 -16.07 7.40
CA GLY A 137 -18.75 -16.45 7.66
C GLY A 137 -19.11 -16.32 9.16
N PRO A 138 -20.27 -16.80 9.67
CA PRO A 138 -21.15 -17.85 9.08
C PRO A 138 -22.69 -17.61 9.19
N GLY A 139 -23.46 -18.38 8.39
CA GLY A 139 -24.79 -18.90 8.77
C GLY A 139 -26.05 -18.24 8.19
N GLY A 140 -26.84 -19.03 7.45
CA GLY A 140 -28.31 -18.94 7.38
C GLY A 140 -28.95 -18.83 6.00
N GLY A 141 -29.65 -19.89 5.58
CA GLY A 141 -30.97 -19.80 4.93
C GLY A 141 -31.05 -19.67 3.41
N ASP A 142 -31.30 -20.81 2.77
CA ASP A 142 -32.39 -21.10 1.82
C ASP A 142 -32.53 -20.31 0.50
N ASP A 143 -32.36 -21.08 -0.58
CA ASP A 143 -33.19 -21.17 -1.79
C ASP A 143 -33.26 -20.05 -2.87
N ASP A 144 -33.32 -20.58 -4.10
CA ASP A 144 -33.79 -20.04 -5.37
C ASP A 144 -32.83 -19.24 -6.30
N MET A 145 -32.18 -20.02 -7.17
CA MET A 145 -32.36 -20.03 -8.65
C MET A 145 -32.28 -18.70 -9.42
N ASP A 146 -31.23 -18.53 -10.23
CA ASP A 146 -31.28 -18.64 -11.70
C ASP A 146 -29.93 -18.16 -12.30
N LEU A 147 -29.14 -19.05 -12.91
CA LEU A 147 -29.10 -19.33 -14.36
C LEU A 147 -28.58 -18.14 -15.19
N ASP A 148 -27.28 -18.15 -15.51
CA ASP A 148 -26.81 -18.30 -16.90
C ASP A 148 -25.28 -18.13 -17.05
N GLY A 149 -24.61 -19.23 -17.42
CA GLY A 149 -23.63 -19.20 -18.51
C GLY A 149 -22.12 -19.16 -18.20
N ASP A 150 -21.58 -20.11 -17.45
CA ASP A 150 -20.14 -20.44 -17.45
C ASP A 150 -19.79 -21.47 -18.56
N PRO A 151 -18.86 -21.19 -19.51
CA PRO A 151 -18.60 -22.08 -20.65
C PRO A 151 -17.27 -22.85 -20.61
N PHE A 152 -16.73 -23.25 -19.44
CA PHE A 152 -15.50 -24.06 -19.41
C PHE A 152 -15.53 -25.25 -18.43
N GLY A 153 -16.59 -26.04 -18.51
CA GLY A 153 -16.60 -27.44 -18.09
C GLY A 153 -16.04 -28.35 -19.20
N VAL A 154 -14.96 -29.06 -18.85
CA VAL A 154 -14.25 -30.15 -19.57
C VAL A 154 -15.21 -31.23 -20.13
N PRO A 155 -14.87 -32.00 -21.20
CA PRO A 155 -14.09 -33.24 -20.98
C PRO A 155 -13.26 -33.84 -22.16
N MET A 156 -12.26 -34.65 -21.77
CA MET A 156 -11.77 -35.92 -22.36
C MET A 156 -11.22 -36.06 -23.80
N GLY A 157 -10.03 -36.68 -23.85
CA GLY A 157 -9.43 -37.41 -24.98
C GLY A 157 -7.91 -37.20 -24.98
N GLY A 158 -6.99 -38.15 -24.78
CA GLY A 158 -7.04 -39.60 -24.79
C GLY A 158 -5.87 -40.12 -25.66
N GLY A 159 -4.79 -40.59 -25.03
CA GLY A 159 -3.91 -41.62 -25.61
C GLY A 159 -2.49 -41.25 -26.05
N GLY A 160 -1.51 -42.02 -25.53
CA GLY A 160 -0.37 -42.50 -26.32
C GLY A 160 1.01 -41.91 -26.00
N GLY A 161 1.78 -42.59 -25.14
CA GLY A 161 3.18 -42.27 -24.89
C GLY A 161 4.16 -42.89 -25.90
N ARG A 162 5.38 -42.33 -25.99
CA ARG A 162 6.65 -43.03 -25.74
C ARG A 162 7.87 -42.09 -25.88
N PRO A 163 9.02 -42.44 -25.28
CA PRO A 163 10.12 -41.54 -24.94
C PRO A 163 11.26 -41.57 -25.97
N GLY A 164 11.99 -40.46 -26.11
CA GLY A 164 13.14 -40.39 -27.02
C GLY A 164 14.15 -39.31 -26.62
N ALA A 165 15.32 -39.79 -26.19
CA ALA A 165 16.52 -39.07 -25.79
C ALA A 165 16.95 -37.87 -26.65
N ASN A 166 17.48 -36.85 -25.97
CA ASN A 166 18.49 -35.93 -26.47
C ASN A 166 19.64 -36.68 -27.15
N PRO A 167 20.23 -36.14 -28.24
CA PRO A 167 21.36 -35.23 -28.05
C PRO A 167 21.44 -34.13 -29.13
N PHE A 168 21.84 -32.91 -28.78
CA PHE A 168 22.90 -32.15 -29.47
C PHE A 168 23.06 -30.79 -28.79
N ARG A 169 24.13 -30.76 -28.01
CA ARG A 169 24.76 -29.62 -27.36
C ARG A 169 25.64 -28.92 -28.38
N SER A 170 25.74 -27.61 -28.23
CA SER A 170 26.73 -26.68 -28.80
C SER A 170 26.71 -26.49 -30.31
N GLN A 171 26.56 -25.24 -30.75
CA GLN A 171 27.70 -24.45 -31.25
C GLN A 171 27.41 -22.95 -31.23
N SER A 172 28.32 -22.25 -30.56
CA SER A 172 28.56 -20.82 -30.65
C SER A 172 29.00 -20.49 -32.08
N PHE A 173 28.27 -19.60 -32.76
CA PHE A 173 28.78 -18.92 -33.94
C PHE A 173 28.65 -17.42 -33.75
N THR A 174 29.79 -16.83 -33.40
CA THR A 174 30.09 -15.41 -33.56
C THR A 174 30.18 -15.13 -35.05
N ALA A 175 29.19 -14.41 -35.61
CA ALA A 175 29.29 -13.82 -36.93
C ALA A 175 28.78 -12.37 -36.85
N GLY A 176 29.64 -11.45 -37.28
CA GLY A 176 29.56 -10.03 -36.96
C GLY A 176 28.32 -9.33 -37.50
N ALA A 177 27.70 -8.55 -36.62
CA ALA A 177 26.82 -7.45 -36.98
C ALA A 177 27.38 -6.16 -36.35
N ARG A 178 27.53 -5.15 -37.19
CA ARG A 178 28.11 -3.82 -36.97
C ARG A 178 27.48 -3.10 -35.76
N PRO A 179 28.25 -2.47 -34.86
CA PRO A 179 27.69 -1.55 -33.87
C PRO A 179 27.59 -0.16 -34.48
N GLY A 180 26.44 0.12 -35.11
CA GLY A 180 26.08 1.44 -35.63
C GLY A 180 24.72 1.84 -35.10
N SER A 181 24.63 2.26 -33.83
CA SER A 181 23.56 3.12 -33.33
C SER A 181 23.96 3.69 -31.98
N GLY A 182 24.22 5.00 -31.94
CA GLY A 182 24.59 5.78 -30.76
C GLY A 182 23.40 5.97 -29.82
N GLY A 183 22.96 4.89 -29.17
CA GLY A 183 22.18 5.01 -27.94
C GLY A 183 23.06 5.64 -26.87
N LYS A 184 22.81 6.91 -26.51
CA LYS A 184 23.39 7.51 -25.31
C LYS A 184 23.18 6.53 -24.16
N ALA A 185 24.27 5.98 -23.63
CA ALA A 185 24.21 5.17 -22.42
C ALA A 185 23.56 6.03 -21.33
N GLN A 186 22.28 5.77 -21.03
CA GLN A 186 21.65 6.30 -19.84
C GLN A 186 22.49 5.79 -18.67
N GLY A 187 23.18 6.71 -17.99
CA GLY A 187 24.04 6.37 -16.87
C GLY A 187 23.28 5.49 -15.90
N ARG A 188 23.86 4.31 -15.59
CA ARG A 188 23.29 3.37 -14.63
C ARG A 188 23.20 4.09 -13.28
N GLN A 189 22.02 4.09 -12.65
CA GLN A 189 21.86 4.60 -11.28
C GLN A 189 22.17 3.46 -10.32
N ASP A 190 23.00 3.73 -9.32
CA ASP A 190 23.29 2.79 -8.24
C ASP A 190 22.05 2.58 -7.35
N PRO A 191 21.91 1.41 -6.69
CA PRO A 191 20.76 1.13 -5.82
C PRO A 191 20.67 2.13 -4.67
N ALA A 192 19.43 2.38 -4.21
CA ALA A 192 19.19 3.32 -3.12
C ALA A 192 19.86 2.88 -1.80
N ILE A 193 20.47 3.84 -1.11
CA ILE A 193 21.10 3.63 0.19
C ILE A 193 20.03 3.79 1.27
N GLU A 194 19.68 2.71 1.96
CA GLU A 194 18.65 2.71 3.00
C GLU A 194 19.26 2.97 4.40
N HIS A 195 18.60 3.83 5.18
CA HIS A 195 18.94 4.15 6.57
C HIS A 195 17.72 4.08 7.48
N ASP A 196 17.85 3.44 8.64
CA ASP A 196 16.76 3.40 9.62
C ASP A 196 16.70 4.70 10.44
N LEU A 197 15.56 5.38 10.40
CA LEU A 197 15.23 6.52 11.24
C LEU A 197 14.38 6.10 12.43
N HIS A 198 15.01 5.95 13.59
CA HIS A 198 14.33 5.56 14.82
C HIS A 198 13.56 6.73 15.43
N VAL A 199 12.26 6.56 15.62
CA VAL A 199 11.33 7.53 16.23
C VAL A 199 10.69 6.96 17.49
N THR A 200 10.53 7.78 18.54
CA THR A 200 9.79 7.35 19.74
C THR A 200 8.28 7.50 19.55
N LEU A 201 7.49 6.84 20.40
CA LEU A 201 6.03 6.96 20.33
C LEU A 201 5.56 8.40 20.61
N GLU A 202 6.24 9.13 21.50
CA GLU A 202 5.96 10.55 21.78
C GLU A 202 6.28 11.44 20.58
N GLU A 203 7.36 11.14 19.85
CA GLU A 203 7.70 11.82 18.61
C GLU A 203 6.65 11.54 17.53
N VAL A 204 6.17 10.31 17.41
CA VAL A 204 5.08 9.96 16.47
C VAL A 204 3.74 10.60 16.89
N LEU A 205 3.50 10.77 18.19
CA LEU A 205 2.29 11.40 18.72
C LEU A 205 2.22 12.90 18.35
N ARG A 206 3.34 13.62 18.45
CA ARG A 206 3.38 15.08 18.29
C ARG A 206 3.91 15.54 16.93
N GLY A 207 4.59 14.65 16.21
CA GLY A 207 5.47 15.00 15.10
C GLY A 207 6.82 15.51 15.60
N CYS A 208 7.86 15.37 14.77
CA CYS A 208 9.18 15.90 15.07
C CYS A 208 9.99 16.20 13.81
N THR A 209 11.04 17.01 13.95
CA THR A 209 12.03 17.22 12.88
C THR A 209 13.33 16.57 13.29
N LYS A 210 13.82 15.62 12.48
CA LYS A 210 15.12 14.96 12.67
C LYS A 210 16.09 15.44 11.60
N LYS A 211 17.29 15.82 12.02
CA LYS A 211 18.39 16.21 11.14
C LYS A 211 19.38 15.06 11.07
N MET A 212 19.55 14.49 9.88
CA MET A 212 20.43 13.36 9.61
C MET A 212 21.64 13.84 8.82
N LYS A 213 22.84 13.62 9.37
CA LYS A 213 24.09 13.96 8.68
C LYS A 213 24.52 12.78 7.81
N ILE A 214 24.70 13.04 6.52
CA ILE A 214 25.26 12.08 5.56
C ILE A 214 26.65 12.55 5.13
N SER A 215 27.49 11.61 4.73
CA SER A 215 28.75 11.89 4.04
C SER A 215 28.63 11.33 2.63
N ARG A 216 28.91 12.17 1.63
CA ARG A 216 28.87 11.80 0.22
C ARG A 216 30.15 12.25 -0.48
N LYS A 217 30.57 11.52 -1.51
CA LYS A 217 31.62 11.98 -2.42
C LYS A 217 31.03 12.86 -3.51
N VAL A 218 31.61 14.03 -3.72
CA VAL A 218 31.23 14.99 -4.77
C VAL A 218 32.44 15.23 -5.65
N MET A 219 32.23 15.37 -6.95
CA MET A 219 33.32 15.68 -7.88
C MET A 219 33.76 17.14 -7.72
N GLY A 220 35.07 17.36 -7.61
CA GLY A 220 35.65 18.70 -7.57
C GLY A 220 35.42 19.47 -8.89
N PRO A 221 35.70 20.79 -8.90
CA PRO A 221 35.56 21.63 -10.09
C PRO A 221 36.40 21.17 -11.29
N ASP A 222 37.45 20.39 -11.01
CA ASP A 222 38.37 19.79 -11.98
C ASP A 222 37.80 18.53 -12.67
N GLY A 223 36.64 18.03 -12.22
CA GLY A 223 35.99 16.84 -12.77
C GLY A 223 36.80 15.54 -12.59
N ARG A 224 37.82 15.54 -11.73
CA ARG A 224 38.76 14.41 -11.58
C ARG A 224 38.94 13.96 -10.13
N THR A 225 38.87 14.88 -9.16
CA THR A 225 39.11 14.53 -7.76
C THR A 225 37.80 14.37 -6.98
N PRO A 226 37.50 13.20 -6.40
CA PRO A 226 36.36 13.03 -5.51
C PRO A 226 36.68 13.65 -4.13
N LYS A 227 35.89 14.64 -3.70
CA LYS A 227 35.97 15.25 -2.37
C LYS A 227 34.84 14.72 -1.50
N ARG A 228 35.13 14.34 -0.25
CA ARG A 228 34.08 14.03 0.73
C ARG A 228 33.44 15.33 1.22
N GLU A 229 32.12 15.38 1.14
CA GLU A 229 31.28 16.47 1.63
C GLU A 229 30.31 15.91 2.67
N GLU A 230 30.07 16.67 3.73
CA GLU A 230 29.04 16.35 4.71
C GLU A 230 27.81 17.21 4.45
N LYS A 231 26.63 16.59 4.42
CA LYS A 231 25.36 17.29 4.21
C LYS A 231 24.35 16.88 5.27
N VAL A 232 23.56 17.83 5.73
CA VAL A 232 22.50 17.59 6.70
C VAL A 232 21.16 17.53 5.98
N LEU A 233 20.54 16.35 5.99
CA LEU A 233 19.20 16.12 5.48
C LEU A 233 18.18 16.32 6.61
N THR A 234 17.14 17.11 6.36
CA THR A 234 16.11 17.42 7.36
C THR A 234 14.85 16.63 7.04
N ILE A 235 14.40 15.81 7.99
CA ILE A 235 13.23 14.95 7.87
C ILE A 235 12.15 15.44 8.83
N ASN A 236 11.00 15.85 8.29
CA ASN A 236 9.84 16.28 9.05
C ASN A 236 8.87 15.10 9.23
N VAL A 237 8.99 14.41 10.36
CA VAL A 237 8.13 13.28 10.74
C VAL A 237 6.76 13.84 11.14
N LYS A 238 5.72 13.54 10.36
CA LYS A 238 4.35 13.99 10.67
C LYS A 238 3.71 13.10 11.75
N PRO A 239 2.78 13.66 12.56
CA PRO A 239 2.03 12.88 13.54
C PRO A 239 1.36 11.65 12.92
N GLY A 240 1.42 10.52 13.64
CA GLY A 240 0.76 9.29 13.25
C GLY A 240 1.48 8.45 12.19
N TRP A 241 2.59 8.92 11.61
CA TRP A 241 3.37 8.18 10.62
C TRP A 241 3.69 6.75 11.07
N LYS A 242 3.45 5.79 10.17
CA LYS A 242 3.57 4.36 10.44
C LYS A 242 5.04 3.92 10.32
N ALA A 243 5.43 2.92 11.10
CA ALA A 243 6.69 2.22 10.86
C ALA A 243 6.71 1.66 9.43
N GLY A 244 7.88 1.73 8.79
CA GLY A 244 8.08 1.37 7.39
C GLY A 244 7.85 2.49 6.38
N THR A 245 7.38 3.68 6.80
CA THR A 245 7.27 4.84 5.91
C THR A 245 8.66 5.21 5.37
N LYS A 246 8.81 5.26 4.05
CA LYS A 246 10.06 5.59 3.36
C LYS A 246 10.11 7.08 2.98
N ILE A 247 11.23 7.73 3.23
CA ILE A 247 11.51 9.13 2.88
C ILE A 247 12.73 9.16 1.96
N THR A 248 12.52 9.49 0.69
CA THR A 248 13.58 9.46 -0.33
C THR A 248 14.15 10.85 -0.56
N PHE A 249 15.48 10.96 -0.51
CA PHE A 249 16.26 12.10 -0.94
C PHE A 249 16.99 11.73 -2.23
N GLN A 250 16.53 12.31 -3.34
CA GLN A 250 17.01 11.95 -4.67
C GLN A 250 18.45 12.39 -4.90
N ARG A 251 19.27 11.49 -5.45
CA ARG A 251 20.66 11.75 -5.88
C ARG A 251 21.56 12.34 -4.78
N GLU A 252 21.32 11.99 -3.52
CA GLU A 252 22.14 12.43 -2.39
C GLU A 252 23.29 11.47 -2.05
N GLY A 253 23.42 10.35 -2.76
CA GLY A 253 24.52 9.39 -2.61
C GLY A 253 25.85 9.85 -3.23
N ASP A 254 26.81 8.93 -3.31
CA ASP A 254 28.14 9.21 -3.90
C ASP A 254 28.03 9.55 -5.39
N GLN A 255 28.68 10.64 -5.80
CA GLN A 255 28.79 11.07 -7.19
C GLN A 255 30.06 10.48 -7.82
N LEU A 256 29.87 9.59 -8.79
CA LEU A 256 30.94 8.97 -9.57
C LEU A 256 30.91 9.44 -11.04
N PRO A 257 32.06 9.50 -11.74
CA PRO A 257 32.09 9.87 -13.15
C PRO A 257 31.24 8.92 -14.00
N GLY A 258 30.29 9.45 -14.77
CA GLY A 258 29.44 8.68 -15.68
C GLY A 258 28.26 7.93 -15.02
N THR A 259 28.07 8.05 -13.70
CA THR A 259 27.00 7.39 -12.94
C THR A 259 26.08 8.45 -12.32
N ILE A 260 24.78 8.16 -12.30
CA ILE A 260 23.81 9.00 -11.58
C ILE A 260 23.92 8.66 -10.09
N PRO A 261 24.08 9.65 -9.17
CA PRO A 261 24.17 9.37 -7.75
C PRO A 261 22.96 8.59 -7.23
N ALA A 262 23.21 7.67 -6.30
CA ALA A 262 22.17 6.89 -5.64
C ALA A 262 21.21 7.79 -4.84
N ASP A 263 19.99 7.34 -4.67
CA ASP A 263 19.03 7.96 -3.75
C ASP A 263 19.31 7.52 -2.32
N ILE A 264 19.11 8.40 -1.36
CA ILE A 264 19.17 8.06 0.07
C ILE A 264 17.75 7.93 0.60
N VAL A 265 17.42 6.78 1.17
CA VAL A 265 16.08 6.46 1.66
C VAL A 265 16.13 6.27 3.17
N PHE A 266 15.39 7.09 3.92
CA PHE A 266 15.19 6.88 5.35
C PHE A 266 13.91 6.09 5.59
N ILE A 267 14.00 5.01 6.36
CA ILE A 267 12.87 4.16 6.72
C ILE A 267 12.52 4.40 8.18
N ILE A 268 11.28 4.77 8.46
CA ILE A 268 10.84 5.00 9.83
C ILE A 268 10.76 3.68 10.60
N ARG A 269 11.43 3.63 11.75
CA ARG A 269 11.38 2.50 12.69
C ARG A 269 10.92 3.00 14.05
N ASP A 270 10.06 2.24 14.70
CA ASP A 270 9.67 2.55 16.08
C ASP A 270 10.85 2.21 17.01
N LYS A 271 11.23 3.17 17.86
CA LYS A 271 12.14 2.90 18.97
C LYS A 271 11.37 2.10 20.04
N PRO A 272 11.96 1.01 20.59
CA PRO A 272 11.36 0.29 21.69
C PRO A 272 10.99 1.22 22.86
N HIS A 273 9.76 1.13 23.35
CA HIS A 273 9.26 1.94 24.46
C HIS A 273 9.13 1.07 25.72
N PRO A 274 9.51 1.59 26.91
CA PRO A 274 9.57 0.79 28.14
C PRO A 274 8.20 0.25 28.62
N GLN A 275 7.11 0.95 28.30
CA GLN A 275 5.77 0.62 28.83
C GLN A 275 4.75 0.25 27.74
N PHE A 276 5.01 0.63 26.49
CA PHE A 276 3.99 0.59 25.44
C PHE A 276 4.54 -0.15 24.22
N LYS A 277 3.68 -0.92 23.56
CA LYS A 277 3.96 -1.51 22.26
C LYS A 277 3.01 -0.91 21.24
N ARG A 278 3.53 -0.47 20.10
CA ARG A 278 2.69 0.07 19.03
C ARG A 278 1.98 -1.04 18.26
N GLU A 279 0.69 -0.87 18.03
CA GLU A 279 -0.16 -1.75 17.21
C GLU A 279 -0.91 -0.90 16.18
N GLY A 280 -0.20 -0.48 15.13
CA GLY A 280 -0.75 0.45 14.14
C GLY A 280 -0.97 1.85 14.70
N ALA A 281 -2.24 2.26 14.83
CA ALA A 281 -2.63 3.51 15.49
C ALA A 281 -2.91 3.31 16.99
N ASP A 282 -3.12 2.07 17.43
CA ASP A 282 -3.34 1.75 18.82
C ASP A 282 -2.00 1.54 19.54
N ILE A 283 -2.02 1.66 20.86
CA ILE A 283 -0.88 1.32 21.72
C ILE A 283 -1.33 0.31 22.77
N ARG A 284 -0.49 -0.69 23.02
CA ARG A 284 -0.72 -1.72 24.04
C ARG A 284 0.13 -1.44 25.27
N TYR A 285 -0.51 -1.40 26.43
CA TYR A 285 0.11 -1.42 27.75
C TYR A 285 -0.15 -2.77 28.42
N THR A 286 0.87 -3.38 28.99
CA THR A 286 0.72 -4.63 29.74
C THR A 286 0.79 -4.33 31.23
N ALA A 287 -0.37 -4.36 31.90
CA ALA A 287 -0.49 -4.20 33.33
C ALA A 287 -0.13 -5.51 34.03
N ARG A 288 0.84 -5.47 34.93
CA ARG A 288 1.18 -6.63 35.77
C ARG A 288 0.27 -6.63 36.99
N VAL A 289 -0.42 -7.74 37.19
CA VAL A 289 -1.34 -7.94 38.33
C VAL A 289 -1.08 -9.31 38.95
N THR A 290 -1.25 -9.42 40.27
CA THR A 290 -1.16 -10.71 40.94
C THR A 290 -2.45 -11.53 40.73
N LEU A 291 -2.37 -12.85 40.87
CA LEU A 291 -3.57 -13.71 40.83
C LEU A 291 -4.65 -13.26 41.84
N LYS A 292 -4.25 -12.85 43.05
CA LYS A 292 -5.17 -12.30 44.07
C LYS A 292 -5.91 -11.07 43.55
N GLN A 293 -5.19 -10.12 42.95
CA GLN A 293 -5.78 -8.92 42.37
C GLN A 293 -6.68 -9.24 41.17
N ALA A 294 -6.30 -10.23 40.35
CA ALA A 294 -7.10 -10.67 39.22
C ALA A 294 -8.44 -11.31 39.62
N LEU A 295 -8.48 -12.03 40.76
CA LEU A 295 -9.69 -12.70 41.25
C LEU A 295 -10.56 -11.82 42.16
N CYS A 296 -9.93 -11.01 43.03
CA CYS A 296 -10.65 -10.22 44.06
C CYS A 296 -10.92 -8.77 43.65
N GLY A 297 -10.39 -8.34 42.51
CA GLY A 297 -10.46 -6.95 42.04
C GLY A 297 -9.28 -6.09 42.49
N VAL A 298 -8.99 -5.05 41.70
CA VAL A 298 -7.86 -4.14 41.89
C VAL A 298 -8.12 -2.81 41.20
N THR A 299 -7.56 -1.73 41.73
CA THR A 299 -7.49 -0.44 41.03
C THR A 299 -6.09 -0.25 40.47
N ILE A 300 -5.98 -0.13 39.15
CA ILE A 300 -4.70 -0.02 38.44
C ILE A 300 -4.55 1.40 37.89
N GLU A 301 -3.39 2.01 38.08
CA GLU A 301 -3.07 3.27 37.42
C GLU A 301 -2.43 3.01 36.06
N VAL A 302 -3.19 3.22 35.00
CA VAL A 302 -2.75 3.00 33.62
C VAL A 302 -2.04 4.26 33.11
N PRO A 303 -0.75 4.22 32.76
CA PRO A 303 -0.06 5.36 32.19
C PRO A 303 -0.59 5.68 30.79
N THR A 304 -0.52 6.97 30.40
CA THR A 304 -0.88 7.45 29.05
C THR A 304 0.31 8.09 28.35
N LEU A 305 0.31 8.09 27.02
CA LEU A 305 1.39 8.69 26.21
C LEU A 305 1.38 10.23 26.26
N THR A 306 0.23 10.85 26.55
CA THR A 306 0.06 12.32 26.62
C THR A 306 0.48 12.95 27.95
N LYS A 307 1.06 12.16 28.86
CA LYS A 307 1.35 12.49 30.27
C LYS A 307 0.05 12.57 31.09
N GLY A 308 -0.08 11.64 32.03
CA GLY A 308 -1.26 11.43 32.88
C GLY A 308 -1.45 9.94 33.15
N LYS A 309 -2.19 9.61 34.20
CA LYS A 309 -2.58 8.24 34.53
C LYS A 309 -4.10 8.15 34.58
N ILE A 310 -4.65 7.04 34.07
CA ILE A 310 -6.07 6.71 34.16
C ILE A 310 -6.24 5.72 35.30
N SER A 311 -7.08 6.06 36.28
CA SER A 311 -7.44 5.12 37.34
C SER A 311 -8.48 4.14 36.80
N LEU A 312 -8.12 2.86 36.74
CA LEU A 312 -8.97 1.77 36.26
C LEU A 312 -9.33 0.84 37.44
N PRO A 313 -10.49 1.04 38.08
CA PRO A 313 -11.02 0.07 39.02
C PRO A 313 -11.57 -1.14 38.25
N VAL A 314 -11.03 -2.32 38.53
CA VAL A 314 -11.49 -3.59 37.96
C VAL A 314 -12.07 -4.43 39.08
N LYS A 315 -13.39 -4.63 39.07
CA LYS A 315 -14.10 -5.46 40.04
C LYS A 315 -14.35 -6.88 39.51
N ASP A 316 -14.43 -7.03 38.19
CA ASP A 316 -14.65 -8.32 37.54
C ASP A 316 -13.37 -9.16 37.54
N ILE A 317 -13.53 -10.48 37.43
CA ILE A 317 -12.41 -11.41 37.32
C ILE A 317 -11.62 -11.13 36.03
N ILE A 318 -10.32 -10.87 36.18
CA ILE A 318 -9.40 -10.63 35.06
C ILE A 318 -8.90 -11.98 34.54
N LYS A 319 -9.21 -12.27 33.27
CA LYS A 319 -8.65 -13.41 32.54
C LYS A 319 -7.37 -12.98 31.80
N PRO A 320 -6.45 -13.90 31.49
CA PRO A 320 -5.25 -13.58 30.68
C PRO A 320 -5.58 -12.98 29.30
N THR A 321 -6.74 -13.31 28.75
CA THR A 321 -7.23 -12.80 27.46
C THR A 321 -8.01 -11.49 27.58
N THR A 322 -8.29 -11.02 28.79
CA THR A 322 -9.03 -9.77 29.00
C THR A 322 -8.19 -8.59 28.49
N VAL A 323 -8.79 -7.78 27.64
CA VAL A 323 -8.22 -6.51 27.19
C VAL A 323 -9.23 -5.41 27.46
N LYS A 324 -8.83 -4.38 28.20
CA LYS A 324 -9.63 -3.17 28.42
C LYS A 324 -9.16 -2.10 27.42
N ARG A 325 -10.11 -1.42 26.79
CA ARG A 325 -9.86 -0.44 25.73
C ARG A 325 -10.21 0.95 26.23
N PHE A 326 -9.31 1.91 26.02
CA PHE A 326 -9.51 3.32 26.31
C PHE A 326 -9.47 4.13 25.01
N PRO A 327 -10.65 4.53 24.50
CA PRO A 327 -10.75 5.22 23.22
C PRO A 327 -9.96 6.53 23.18
N GLY A 328 -9.32 6.81 22.03
CA GLY A 328 -8.65 8.08 21.77
C GLY A 328 -7.34 8.33 22.53
N GLN A 329 -6.84 7.33 23.27
CA GLN A 329 -5.59 7.39 24.03
C GLN A 329 -4.38 6.81 23.27
N GLY A 330 -4.56 6.36 22.03
CA GLY A 330 -3.52 5.85 21.13
C GLY A 330 -2.80 6.93 20.33
N LEU A 331 -2.23 6.56 19.19
CA LEU A 331 -1.53 7.47 18.28
C LEU A 331 -2.49 8.13 17.26
N PRO A 332 -2.13 9.29 16.69
CA PRO A 332 -2.93 9.93 15.66
C PRO A 332 -2.99 9.11 14.37
N TYR A 333 -4.06 9.25 13.59
CA TYR A 333 -4.12 8.68 12.25
C TYR A 333 -3.35 9.58 11.24
N PRO A 334 -2.51 9.03 10.34
CA PRO A 334 -1.74 9.84 9.39
C PRO A 334 -2.57 10.76 8.49
N LYS A 335 -3.77 10.31 8.10
CA LYS A 335 -4.68 11.05 7.21
C LYS A 335 -5.52 12.08 7.95
N ASP A 336 -5.77 11.83 9.23
CA ASP A 336 -6.59 12.69 10.08
C ASP A 336 -5.98 12.72 11.49
N PRO A 337 -5.03 13.64 11.73
CA PRO A 337 -4.33 13.74 13.02
C PRO A 337 -5.23 14.15 14.19
N THR A 338 -6.46 14.61 13.92
CA THR A 338 -7.42 14.96 14.97
C THR A 338 -8.00 13.72 15.64
N LYS A 339 -8.06 12.61 14.90
CA LYS A 339 -8.48 11.30 15.41
C LYS A 339 -7.29 10.52 15.90
N ARG A 340 -7.50 9.77 16.99
CA ARG A 340 -6.50 8.91 17.60
C ARG A 340 -7.03 7.49 17.71
N GLY A 341 -6.13 6.52 17.64
CA GLY A 341 -6.41 5.15 18.02
C GLY A 341 -6.60 5.01 19.53
N ASP A 342 -6.59 3.78 20.00
CA ASP A 342 -6.95 3.42 21.37
C ASP A 342 -5.73 3.00 22.19
N LEU A 343 -5.86 3.11 23.52
CA LEU A 343 -4.95 2.44 24.46
C LEU A 343 -5.57 1.09 24.87
N LEU A 344 -4.88 0.01 24.54
CA LEU A 344 -5.25 -1.36 24.88
C LEU A 344 -4.49 -1.78 26.14
N VAL A 345 -5.20 -2.02 27.23
CA VAL A 345 -4.64 -2.54 28.48
C VAL A 345 -4.85 -4.04 28.52
N ALA A 346 -3.76 -4.77 28.33
CA ALA A 346 -3.68 -6.21 28.55
C ALA A 346 -3.17 -6.50 29.96
N PHE A 347 -3.49 -7.67 30.50
CA PHE A 347 -3.10 -8.06 31.85
C PHE A 347 -2.14 -9.25 31.81
N ASP A 348 -1.02 -9.09 32.47
CA ASP A 348 -0.05 -10.16 32.74
C ASP A 348 -0.24 -10.60 34.19
N ILE A 349 -0.85 -11.79 34.35
CA ILE A 349 -1.24 -12.33 35.66
C ILE A 349 -0.07 -13.11 36.25
N GLN A 350 0.49 -12.58 37.33
CA GLN A 350 1.59 -13.17 38.07
C GLN A 350 1.04 -14.17 39.10
N PHE A 351 1.36 -15.44 38.89
CA PHE A 351 1.04 -16.52 39.83
C PHE A 351 2.08 -16.57 40.96
N PRO A 352 1.67 -16.90 42.19
CA PRO A 352 2.62 -17.11 43.27
C PRO A 352 3.49 -18.35 42.99
N GLU A 353 4.80 -18.26 43.29
CA GLU A 353 5.73 -19.39 43.11
C GLU A 353 5.47 -20.54 44.10
N HIS A 354 5.00 -20.20 45.31
CA HIS A 354 4.74 -21.15 46.38
C HIS A 354 3.44 -20.81 47.12
N LEU A 355 2.76 -21.84 47.62
CA LEU A 355 1.55 -21.73 48.45
C LEU A 355 1.68 -22.70 49.63
N SER A 356 1.31 -22.26 50.83
CA SER A 356 1.22 -23.15 51.99
C SER A 356 0.09 -24.17 51.81
N GLU A 357 0.20 -25.32 52.47
CA GLU A 357 -0.81 -26.37 52.40
C GLU A 357 -2.18 -25.89 52.92
N SER A 358 -2.18 -25.10 53.99
CA SER A 358 -3.37 -24.41 54.50
C SER A 358 -4.03 -23.49 53.47
N ALA A 359 -3.23 -22.70 52.73
CA ALA A 359 -3.76 -21.80 51.70
C ALA A 359 -4.31 -22.60 50.51
N ARG A 360 -3.67 -23.71 50.14
CA ARG A 360 -4.17 -24.60 49.07
C ARG A 360 -5.52 -25.19 49.42
N GLN A 361 -5.70 -25.67 50.66
CA GLN A 361 -6.98 -26.22 51.12
C GLN A 361 -8.08 -25.17 51.05
N ILE A 362 -7.83 -23.96 51.56
CA ILE A 362 -8.80 -22.86 51.50
C ILE A 362 -9.16 -22.52 50.04
N LEU A 363 -8.16 -22.42 49.15
CA LEU A 363 -8.41 -22.13 47.74
C LEU A 363 -9.20 -23.26 47.05
N TRP A 364 -8.91 -24.51 47.38
CA TRP A 364 -9.63 -25.68 46.87
C TRP A 364 -11.11 -25.64 47.25
N ASP A 365 -11.40 -25.34 48.51
CA ASP A 365 -12.78 -25.30 49.02
C ASP A 365 -13.54 -24.05 48.55
N THR A 366 -12.84 -22.95 48.23
CA THR A 366 -13.45 -21.66 47.88
C THR A 366 -13.66 -21.47 46.37
N LEU A 367 -12.73 -21.95 45.53
CA LEU A 367 -12.81 -21.72 44.08
C LEU A 367 -13.80 -22.72 43.45
N PRO A 368 -14.73 -22.25 42.59
CA PRO A 368 -15.68 -23.13 41.96
C PRO A 368 -14.98 -24.10 41.00
N PRO A 369 -15.46 -25.35 40.87
CA PRO A 369 -14.96 -26.27 39.86
C PRO A 369 -15.22 -25.71 38.45
N HIS A 370 -14.31 -25.98 37.52
CA HIS A 370 -14.54 -25.67 36.11
C HIS A 370 -15.75 -26.47 35.60
N VAL A 371 -16.73 -25.77 35.03
CA VAL A 371 -17.85 -26.36 34.28
C VAL A 371 -17.48 -26.50 32.82
#